data_AF-A0A0M9YXZ4-F1
#
_entry.id   AF-A0A0M9YXZ4-F1
#
_cell.length_a   1.000
_cell.length_b   1.000
_cell.length_c   1.000
_cell.angle_alpha   90.00
_cell.angle_beta   90.00
_cell.angle_gamma   90.00
#
_symmetry.space_group_name_H-M   'P 1'
#
loop_
_entity.id
_entity.type
_entity.pdbx_description
1 polymer ?
#
loop_
_entity_poly.entity_id
_entity_poly.type
_entity_poly.pdbx_seq_one_letter_code
_entity_poly.pdbx_strand_id
1 'polypeptide(L)' 'MYKGGFAGKAMFTYRYSYRPAVWERLLTRAGFAFAEARVLDAPTPGHIGTLIVRAQVPSAVG' A
#
# COMPACT_ATOMS: atom_id res chain seq x y z
N MET A 1 -19.69 -9.72 -17.84
CA MET A 1 -19.52 -10.02 -19.27
C MET A 1 -18.33 -9.21 -19.75
N TYR A 2 -17.30 -9.76 -20.41
CA TYR A 2 -17.38 -10.48 -21.67
C TYR A 2 -16.52 -11.75 -21.72
N LYS A 3 -17.01 -12.67 -22.54
CA LYS A 3 -16.46 -13.98 -22.92
C LYS A 3 -15.15 -13.78 -23.70
N GLY A 4 -14.02 -14.08 -23.08
CA GLY A 4 -12.69 -13.97 -23.69
C GLY A 4 -11.66 -13.66 -22.61
N GLY A 5 -10.82 -14.64 -22.28
CA GLY A 5 -9.83 -14.54 -21.22
C GLY A 5 -8.91 -13.33 -21.39
N PHE A 6 -8.44 -12.81 -20.26
CA PHE A 6 -7.44 -11.75 -20.14
C PHE A 6 -6.11 -12.15 -20.80
N ALA A 7 -6.05 -12.14 -22.13
CA ALA A 7 -4.86 -12.42 -22.94
C ALA A 7 -4.11 -11.13 -23.35
N GLY A 8 -4.41 -10.00 -22.71
CA GLY A 8 -3.76 -8.70 -22.97
C GLY A 8 -2.65 -8.38 -21.97
N LYS A 9 -1.59 -7.69 -22.42
CA LYS A 9 -0.52 -7.15 -21.57
C LYS A 9 -1.11 -6.38 -20.39
N ALA A 10 -0.52 -6.53 -19.21
CA ALA A 10 -0.96 -5.96 -17.94
C ALA A 10 -1.50 -4.53 -18.11
N MET A 11 -2.81 -4.38 -17.98
CA MET A 11 -3.45 -3.06 -18.01
C MET A 11 -3.14 -2.34 -16.71
N PHE A 12 -2.63 -1.11 -16.83
CA PHE A 12 -2.38 -0.20 -15.73
C PHE A 12 -3.61 -0.12 -14.82
N THR A 13 -3.52 -0.70 -13.63
CA THR A 13 -4.53 -0.46 -12.60
C THR A 13 -4.35 0.98 -12.15
N TYR A 14 -5.40 1.79 -12.25
CA TYR A 14 -5.43 3.12 -11.66
C TYR A 14 -5.00 2.99 -10.20
N ARG A 15 -3.91 3.67 -9.84
CA ARG A 15 -3.35 3.60 -8.49
C ARG A 15 -4.21 4.45 -7.56
N TYR A 16 -5.36 3.92 -7.16
CA TYR A 16 -6.23 4.52 -6.15
C TYR A 16 -5.56 4.56 -4.77
N SER A 17 -4.54 3.71 -4.55
CA SER A 17 -3.76 3.69 -3.31
C SER A 17 -2.67 4.75 -3.31
N TYR A 18 -2.69 5.63 -2.31
CA TYR A 18 -1.62 6.58 -2.05
C TYR A 18 -0.22 5.92 -2.00
N ARG A 19 0.82 6.69 -2.36
CA ARG A 19 2.22 6.24 -2.28
C ARG A 19 2.60 5.96 -0.81
N PRO A 20 3.60 5.10 -0.53
CA PRO A 20 4.01 4.77 0.85
C PRO A 20 4.23 5.99 1.75
N ALA A 21 5.01 6.97 1.29
CA ALA A 21 5.27 8.21 2.04
C ALA A 21 4.00 9.04 2.36
N VAL A 22 2.95 8.92 1.54
CA VAL A 22 1.67 9.59 1.83
C VAL A 22 0.92 8.86 2.93
N TRP A 23 0.98 7.54 2.99
CA TRP A 23 0.42 6.77 4.11
C TRP A 23 1.12 7.08 5.44
N GLU A 24 2.45 7.13 5.45
CA GLU A 24 3.23 7.53 6.64
C GLU A 24 2.81 8.91 7.14
N ARG A 25 2.68 9.87 6.22
CA ARG A 25 2.22 11.22 6.55
C ARG A 25 0.77 11.25 7.04
N LEU A 26 -0.13 10.46 6.45
CA LEU A 26 -1.53 10.41 6.88
C LEU A 26 -1.65 9.85 8.31
N LEU A 27 -0.91 8.79 8.63
CA LEU A 27 -0.98 8.14 9.94
C LEU A 27 -0.31 8.99 11.03
N THR A 28 0.84 9.60 10.75
CA THR A 28 1.46 10.55 11.70
C THR A 28 0.55 11.76 11.96
N ARG A 29 -0.10 12.31 10.93
CA ARG A 29 -1.10 13.37 11.10
C ARG A 29 -2.35 12.92 11.86
N ALA A 30 -2.67 11.63 11.83
CA ALA A 30 -3.76 11.04 12.60
C ALA A 30 -3.41 10.78 14.08
N GLY A 31 -2.17 11.08 14.52
CA GLY A 31 -1.77 10.99 15.92
C GLY A 31 -0.97 9.74 16.29
N PHE A 32 -0.60 8.89 15.32
CA PHE A 32 0.38 7.84 15.57
C PHE A 32 1.77 8.47 15.78
N ALA A 33 2.51 8.00 16.78
CA ALA A 33 3.85 8.49 17.08
C ALA A 33 4.88 8.06 16.01
N PHE A 34 4.62 6.92 15.37
CA PHE A 34 5.46 6.34 14.33
C PHE A 34 4.61 5.68 13.26
N ALA A 35 5.01 5.81 11.99
CA ALA A 35 4.44 5.09 10.87
C ALA A 35 5.52 4.77 9.82
N GLU A 36 5.50 3.56 9.29
CA GLU A 36 6.38 3.08 8.21
C GLU A 36 5.53 2.34 7.18
N ALA A 37 5.71 2.66 5.90
CA ALA A 37 5.00 2.03 4.81
C ALA A 37 5.98 1.46 3.77
N ARG A 38 5.78 0.20 3.37
CA ARG A 38 6.58 -0.45 2.33
C ARG A 38 5.72 -1.27 1.38
N VAL A 39 6.18 -1.40 0.14
CA VAL A 39 5.58 -2.35 -0.81
C VAL A 39 6.34 -3.66 -0.68
N LEU A 40 5.61 -4.74 -0.41
CA LEU A 40 6.08 -6.09 -0.60
C LEU A 40 5.81 -6.49 -2.05
N ASP A 41 6.85 -6.82 -2.81
CA ASP A 41 6.69 -7.24 -4.20
C ASP A 41 5.85 -8.53 -4.30
N ALA A 42 5.15 -8.67 -5.42
CA ALA A 42 4.44 -9.90 -5.70
C ALA A 42 5.44 -11.04 -5.96
N PRO A 43 5.14 -12.29 -5.56
CA PRO A 43 6.00 -13.44 -5.86
C PRO A 43 6.21 -13.65 -7.36
N THR A 44 5.21 -13.30 -8.18
CA THR A 44 5.28 -13.40 -9.63
C THR A 44 5.69 -12.05 -10.24
N PRO A 45 6.77 -11.99 -11.04
CA PRO A 45 7.18 -10.77 -11.72
C PRO A 45 6.06 -10.17 -12.58
N GLY A 46 5.87 -8.85 -12.49
CA GLY A 46 4.82 -8.13 -13.22
C GLY A 46 3.45 -8.15 -12.55
N HIS A 47 3.26 -8.87 -11.44
CA HIS A 47 2.05 -8.79 -10.63
C HIS A 47 2.12 -7.63 -9.63
N ILE A 48 0.96 -7.17 -9.18
CA ILE A 48 0.83 -6.05 -8.24
C ILE A 48 1.29 -6.51 -6.85
N GLY A 49 2.25 -5.79 -6.28
CA GLY A 49 2.69 -5.99 -4.89
C GLY A 49 1.67 -5.53 -3.86
N THR A 50 1.94 -5.81 -2.59
CA THR A 50 1.09 -5.44 -1.46
C THR A 50 1.70 -4.28 -0.68
N LEU A 51 0.94 -3.21 -0.46
CA LEU A 51 1.35 -2.15 0.46
C LEU A 51 1.10 -2.62 1.90
N ILE A 52 2.16 -2.66 2.71
CA ILE A 52 2.11 -2.98 4.14
C ILE A 52 2.46 -1.72 4.91
N VAL A 53 1.66 -1.39 5.92
CA VAL A 53 1.88 -0.22 6.78
C VAL A 53 1.87 -0.66 8.24
N ARG A 54 2.87 -0.20 9.00
CA ARG A 54 2.95 -0.39 10.45
C ARG A 54 2.88 0.98 11.11
N ALA A 55 2.06 1.13 12.14
CA ALA A 55 1.99 2.34 12.95
C ALA A 55 1.95 1.99 14.45
N GLN A 56 2.44 2.90 15.28
CA GLN A 56 2.49 2.76 16.73
C GLN A 56 1.85 3.98 17.39
N VAL A 57 0.99 3.75 18.37
CA VAL A 57 0.43 4.81 19.22
C VAL A 57 1.53 5.34 20.14
N PRO A 58 1.44 6.60 20.61
CA PRO A 58 2.33 7.11 21.63
C PRO A 58 2.33 6.19 22.86
N SER A 59 3.49 5.88 23.42
CA SER A 59 3.56 5.23 24.72
C SER A 59 2.93 6.15 25.76
N ALA A 60 2.03 5.62 26.58
CA ALA A 60 1.53 6.35 27.73
C ALA A 60 2.73 6.65 28.65
N VAL A 61 2.93 7.93 28.98
CA VAL A 61 3.86 8.31 30.06
C VAL A 61 3.21 7.81 31.34
N GLY A 62 3.85 6.84 32.00
CA GLY A 62 3.47 6.36 33.33
C GLY A 62 3.79 7.36 34.42
#